data_AF-A0A7J2TK11-F1
#
_entry.id   AF-A0A7J2TK11-F1
#
_cell.length_a   1.000
_cell.length_b   1.000
_cell.length_c   1.000
_cell.angle_alpha   90.00
_cell.angle_beta   90.00
_cell.angle_gamma   90.00
#
_symmetry.space_group_name_H-M   'P 1'
#
loop_
_entity.id
_entity.type
_entity.pdbx_description
1 polymer ?
#
loop_
_entity_poly.entity_id
_entity_poly.type
_entity_poly.pdbx_seq_one_letter_code
_entity_poly.pdbx_strand_id
1 'polypeptide(L)'
;MDKNCERCGNWSPHIGYSFLGFCFKKEDISFRDSFCEFFTELELEGEFFWCEDCRSILDFKELEEHRKNGHRIFKQVFLDSDYREEIYEG
;
A
#
# COMPACT_ATOMS: atom_id res chain seq x y z
N MET A 1 7.21 -15.14 -11.06
CA MET A 1 6.31 -14.25 -10.30
C MET A 1 7.06 -13.90 -9.04
N ASP A 2 7.62 -12.69 -8.98
CA ASP A 2 8.40 -12.26 -7.83
C ASP A 2 7.45 -12.02 -6.65
N LYS A 3 7.59 -12.84 -5.61
CA LYS A 3 6.85 -12.72 -4.36
C LYS A 3 7.55 -11.69 -3.49
N ASN A 4 6.94 -10.54 -3.26
CA ASN A 4 7.48 -9.47 -2.41
C ASN A 4 6.36 -8.79 -1.60
N CYS A 5 6.74 -7.89 -0.69
CA CYS A 5 5.79 -7.15 0.15
C CYS A 5 4.85 -6.27 -0.69
N GLU A 6 5.33 -5.66 -1.78
CA GLU A 6 4.48 -4.86 -2.69
C GLU A 6 3.26 -5.63 -3.21
N ARG A 7 3.43 -6.93 -3.49
CA ARG A 7 2.39 -7.81 -4.01
C ARG A 7 1.66 -8.58 -2.93
N CYS A 8 1.95 -8.30 -1.66
CA CYS A 8 1.39 -9.04 -0.53
C CYS A 8 0.11 -8.36 -0.03
N GLY A 9 -1.00 -9.10 0.01
CA GLY A 9 -2.27 -8.65 0.61
C GLY A 9 -2.19 -8.35 2.11
N ASN A 10 -1.09 -8.71 2.78
CA ASN A 10 -0.83 -8.39 4.20
C ASN A 10 0.05 -7.15 4.39
N TRP A 11 0.34 -6.39 3.33
CA TRP A 11 1.25 -5.25 3.38
C TRP A 11 0.58 -3.99 2.82
N SER A 12 0.89 -2.86 3.45
CA SER A 12 0.36 -1.56 3.04
C SER A 12 1.47 -0.52 2.98
N PRO A 13 1.61 0.21 1.86
CA PRO A 13 2.69 1.18 1.70
C PRO A 13 2.54 2.34 2.68
N HIS A 14 3.67 2.93 3.09
CA HIS A 14 3.63 4.19 3.80
C HIS A 14 3.23 5.33 2.87
N ILE A 15 2.45 6.28 3.38
CA ILE A 15 1.92 7.40 2.60
C ILE A 15 3.02 8.31 2.02
N GLY A 16 4.11 8.51 2.75
CA GLY A 16 5.23 9.39 2.36
C GLY A 16 6.45 8.66 1.79
N TYR A 17 6.68 7.41 2.21
CA TYR A 17 7.93 6.69 1.99
C TYR A 17 7.66 5.43 1.17
N SER A 18 7.71 5.53 -0.16
CA SER A 18 7.32 4.45 -1.06
C SER A 18 8.18 3.18 -0.92
N PHE A 19 9.41 3.25 -0.40
CA PHE A 19 10.26 2.07 -0.25
C PHE A 19 9.92 1.20 0.96
N LEU A 20 9.05 1.64 1.87
CA LEU A 20 8.64 0.91 3.07
C LEU A 20 7.12 0.91 3.27
N GLY A 21 6.66 0.04 4.17
CA GLY A 21 5.25 -0.07 4.54
C GLY A 21 5.08 -1.01 5.71
N PHE A 22 3.85 -1.14 6.18
CA PHE A 22 3.50 -1.92 7.36
C PHE A 22 2.97 -3.31 6.97
N CYS A 23 3.46 -4.35 7.66
CA CYS A 23 2.99 -5.72 7.49
C CYS A 23 2.06 -6.13 8.65
N PHE A 24 0.78 -6.39 8.35
CA PHE A 24 -0.23 -6.77 9.36
C PHE A 24 -0.01 -8.16 9.95
N LYS A 25 0.76 -9.03 9.29
CA LYS A 25 1.08 -10.37 9.81
C LYS A 25 2.26 -10.38 10.76
N LYS A 26 3.22 -9.46 10.58
CA LYS A 26 4.40 -9.32 11.44
C LYS A 26 4.25 -8.22 12.47
N GLU A 27 3.25 -7.36 12.30
CA GLU A 27 3.04 -6.15 13.11
C GLU A 27 4.26 -5.22 13.11
N ASP A 28 4.95 -5.13 11.96
CA ASP A 28 6.23 -4.42 11.81
C ASP A 28 6.38 -3.77 10.42
N ILE A 29 7.30 -2.81 10.32
CA ILE A 29 7.68 -2.14 9.08
C ILE A 29 8.58 -3.08 8.25
N SER A 30 8.36 -3.10 6.94
CA SER A 30 9.19 -3.87 6.01
C SER A 30 9.39 -3.12 4.70
N PHE A 31 10.53 -3.40 4.06
CA PHE A 31 10.83 -2.87 2.73
C PHE A 31 9.94 -3.49 1.66
N ARG A 32 9.57 -2.68 0.66
CA ARG A 32 8.74 -3.06 -0.48
C ARG A 32 9.19 -4.35 -1.17
N ASP A 33 10.49 -4.51 -1.37
CA ASP A 33 11.08 -5.62 -2.12
C ASP A 33 11.41 -6.85 -1.24
N SER A 34 11.12 -6.80 0.06
CA SER A 34 11.30 -7.93 0.97
C SER A 34 10.28 -9.03 0.71
N PHE A 35 10.52 -10.24 1.23
CA PHE A 35 9.56 -11.33 1.18
C PHE A 35 9.60 -12.17 2.47
N CYS A 36 8.56 -12.97 2.71
CA CYS A 36 8.51 -13.93 3.82
C CYS A 36 7.50 -15.05 3.55
N GLU A 37 7.43 -16.00 4.47
CA GLU A 37 6.52 -17.15 4.45
C GLU A 37 5.03 -16.78 4.56
N PHE A 38 4.69 -15.59 5.07
CA PHE A 38 3.31 -15.10 5.19
C PHE A 38 2.79 -14.43 3.91
N PHE A 39 3.50 -14.54 2.79
CA PHE A 39 3.07 -13.97 1.52
C PHE A 39 1.72 -14.52 1.09
N THR A 40 0.78 -13.61 0.82
CA THR A 40 -0.50 -13.88 0.16
C THR A 40 -0.66 -12.89 -0.98
N GLU A 41 -1.06 -13.33 -2.16
CA GLU A 41 -1.24 -12.44 -3.31
C GLU A 41 -2.24 -11.31 -2.97
N LEU A 42 -1.96 -10.09 -3.46
CA LEU A 42 -2.82 -8.94 -3.29
C LEU A 42 -4.09 -9.10 -4.16
N GLU A 43 -5.21 -9.38 -3.51
CA GLU A 43 -6.53 -9.41 -4.14
C GLU A 43 -7.27 -8.09 -3.90
N LEU A 44 -7.48 -7.24 -4.91
CA LEU A 44 -8.14 -5.94 -4.75
C LEU A 44 -9.67 -6.09 -4.57
N GLU A 45 -10.08 -6.51 -3.38
CA GLU A 45 -11.46 -6.64 -2.94
C GLU A 45 -11.76 -5.60 -1.85
N GLY A 46 -12.93 -4.95 -1.92
CA GLY A 46 -13.35 -3.90 -0.97
C GLY A 46 -14.01 -2.70 -1.64
N GLU A 47 -14.27 -1.66 -0.84
CA GLU A 47 -14.93 -0.42 -1.29
C GLU A 47 -13.93 0.70 -1.59
N PHE A 48 -12.81 0.75 -0.87
CA PHE A 48 -11.81 1.81 -0.95
C PHE A 48 -10.42 1.24 -1.18
N PHE A 49 -9.65 1.92 -2.02
CA PHE A 49 -8.29 1.53 -2.38
C PHE A 49 -7.36 2.74 -2.31
N TRP A 50 -6.08 2.51 -2.06
CA TRP A 50 -5.06 3.55 -2.12
C TRP A 50 -4.35 3.52 -3.47
N CYS A 51 -4.37 4.63 -4.19
CA CYS A 51 -3.55 4.85 -5.37
C CYS A 51 -2.26 5.56 -4.96
N GLU A 52 -1.13 4.87 -5.05
CA GLU A 52 0.16 5.46 -4.69
C GLU A 52 0.60 6.55 -5.68
N ASP A 53 0.38 6.33 -6.98
CA ASP A 53 0.81 7.28 -8.02
C ASP A 53 0.01 8.59 -7.97
N CYS A 54 -1.29 8.50 -7.65
CA CYS A 54 -2.15 9.69 -7.49
C CYS A 54 -2.15 10.26 -6.08
N ARG A 55 -1.63 9.52 -5.09
CA ARG A 55 -1.71 9.83 -3.66
C ARG A 55 -3.15 10.09 -3.20
N SER A 56 -4.08 9.25 -3.63
CA SER A 56 -5.52 9.40 -3.36
C SER A 56 -6.19 8.09 -2.98
N ILE A 57 -7.31 8.20 -2.24
CA ILE A 57 -8.23 7.08 -2.02
C ILE A 57 -9.17 7.01 -3.23
N LEU A 58 -9.31 5.82 -3.79
CA LEU A 58 -10.19 5.49 -4.90
C LEU A 58 -11.41 4.74 -4.39
N ASP A 59 -12.56 4.97 -5.01
CA ASP A 59 -13.69 4.05 -4.91
C ASP A 59 -13.60 2.90 -5.95
N PHE A 60 -14.53 1.95 -5.87
CA PHE A 60 -14.58 0.82 -6.80
C PHE A 60 -14.77 1.21 -8.28
N LYS A 61 -15.42 2.34 -8.58
CA LYS A 61 -15.65 2.81 -9.96
C LYS A 61 -14.36 3.34 -10.58
N GLU A 62 -13.53 4.01 -9.78
CA GLU A 62 -12.24 4.58 -10.21
C GLU A 62 -11.15 3.50 -10.35
N LEU A 63 -11.29 2.39 -9.61
CA LEU A 63 -10.32 1.30 -9.58
C LEU A 63 -9.97 0.76 -10.98
N GLU A 64 -10.99 0.49 -11.81
CA GLU A 64 -10.79 -0.09 -13.15
C GLU A 64 -9.94 0.82 -14.05
N GLU A 65 -10.19 2.12 -14.01
CA GLU A 65 -9.45 3.11 -14.82
C GLU A 65 -7.99 3.20 -14.37
N HIS A 66 -7.75 3.30 -13.07
CA HIS A 66 -6.39 3.36 -12.52
C HIS A 66 -5.60 2.08 -12.80
N ARG A 67 -6.25 0.91 -12.75
CA ARG A 67 -5.61 -0.37 -13.12
C ARG A 67 -5.22 -0.40 -14.59
N LYS A 68 -6.08 0.08 -15.50
CA LYS A 68 -5.80 0.16 -16.95
C LYS A 68 -4.63 1.10 -17.24
N ASN A 69 -4.49 2.17 -16.46
CA ASN A 69 -3.37 3.12 -16.55
C ASN A 69 -2.07 2.59 -15.91
N GLY A 70 -2.09 1.39 -15.33
CA GLY A 70 -0.91 0.78 -14.70
C GLY A 70 -0.52 1.44 -13.37
N HIS A 71 -1.46 2.12 -12.71
CA HIS A 71 -1.20 2.69 -11.39
C HIS A 71 -0.96 1.60 -10.34
N ARG A 72 -0.13 1.91 -9.35
CA ARG A 72 0.13 1.10 -8.16
C ARG A 72 -0.98 1.31 -7.15
N ILE A 73 -1.76 0.25 -6.95
CA ILE A 73 -2.97 0.28 -6.13
C ILE A 73 -2.85 -0.75 -5.01
N PHE A 74 -3.21 -0.32 -3.81
CA PHE A 74 -3.15 -1.11 -2.59
C PHE A 74 -4.51 -1.11 -1.89
N LYS A 75 -4.75 -2.10 -1.03
CA LYS A 75 -6.00 -2.16 -0.23
C LYS A 75 -6.16 -0.98 0.72
N GLN A 76 -5.06 -0.44 1.20
CA GLN A 76 -5.02 0.63 2.18
C GLN A 76 -3.62 1.26 2.19
N VAL A 77 -3.46 2.29 3.01
CA VAL A 77 -2.20 3.02 3.21
C VAL A 77 -1.85 3.02 4.69
N PHE A 78 -0.56 2.99 4.99
CA PHE A 78 -0.02 3.14 6.33
C PHE A 78 0.41 4.60 6.56
N LEU A 79 0.00 5.14 7.71
CA LEU A 79 0.36 6.47 8.18
C LEU A 79 1.02 6.32 9.55
N ASP A 80 2.32 6.61 9.63
CA ASP A 80 3.06 6.59 10.89
C ASP A 80 2.81 7.87 11.71
N SER A 81 3.06 7.83 13.03
CA SER A 81 2.92 8.98 13.92
C SER A 81 3.83 10.14 13.50
N ASP A 82 5.07 9.83 13.11
CA ASP A 82 6.07 10.83 12.77
C ASP A 82 5.65 11.62 11.51
N TYR A 83 5.01 10.96 10.54
CA TYR A 83 4.47 11.63 9.35
C TYR A 83 3.28 12.55 9.69
N ARG A 84 2.54 12.31 10.77
CA ARG A 84 1.48 13.24 11.19
C ARG A 84 2.09 14.58 11.61
N GLU A 85 3.19 14.54 12.36
CA GLU A 85 3.89 15.75 12.80
C GLU A 85 4.38 16.56 11.59
N GLU A 86 4.96 15.89 10.58
CA GLU A 86 5.38 16.52 9.32
C GLU A 86 4.23 17.21 8.54
N ILE A 87 3.01 16.65 8.57
CA ILE A 87 1.84 17.27 7.92
C ILE A 87 1.38 18.53 8.66
N TYR A 88 1.44 18.54 10.00
CA TYR A 88 0.92 19.65 10.80
C TYR A 88 1.91 20.80 10.98
N GLU A 89 3.19 20.59 10.67
CA GLU A 89 4.24 21.62 10.72
C GLU A 89 4.48 22.35 9.38
N GLY A 90 3.75 22.00 8.32
CA GLY A 90 3.83 22.63 6.98
C GLY A 90 2.59 23.46 6.62
#